data_AF-A0A3S1F5R4-F1
#
_entry.id   AF-A0A3S1F5R4-F1
#
_cell.length_a   1.000
_cell.length_b   1.000
_cell.length_c   1.000
_cell.angle_alpha   90.00
_cell.angle_beta   90.00
_cell.angle_gamma   90.00
#
_symmetry.space_group_name_H-M   'P 1'
#
loop_
_entity.id
_entity.type
_entity.pdbx_description
1 polymer ?
#
loop_
_entity_poly.entity_id
_entity_poly.type
_entity_poly.pdbx_seq_one_letter_code
_entity_poly.pdbx_strand_id
1 'polypeptide(L)'
;VEEKRSLIEVQLRENLYGTATQPVIVGKKDERGDGLFPAKGALDPNDIAIALGERILRTIGPSDEIAARVAKLRQFQAMLADTSDIASRTPFFCSGCPHNSSTKVPDGSLAAAGIGCHFMALWMDRNTVGFTAMGGEGAQWVGQAPFSKRDHIFQNLGDGTYNHSGALAIRFALSTDANITYKILYNDAVAMTGGQPHEGGLTVDMIARQVRAEGVERIAI
;
A
#
# COMPACT_ATOMS: atom_id res chain seq x y z
N VAL A 1 -3.71 8.27 18.61
CA VAL A 1 -3.04 8.80 17.39
C VAL A 1 -3.64 8.08 16.21
N GLU A 2 -4.05 8.82 15.17
CA GLU A 2 -4.61 8.23 13.94
C GLU A 2 -3.99 8.89 12.71
N GLU A 3 -3.85 8.11 11.64
CA GLU A 3 -3.26 8.54 10.38
C GLU A 3 -4.29 9.28 9.50
N LYS A 4 -3.87 10.21 8.64
CA LYS A 4 -4.76 10.99 7.75
C LYS A 4 -5.82 11.83 8.49
N ARG A 5 -7.07 11.88 8.01
CA ARG A 5 -8.15 12.70 8.59
C ARG A 5 -8.63 12.14 9.93
N SER A 6 -9.18 13.00 10.80
CA SER A 6 -9.69 12.60 12.11
C SER A 6 -11.01 11.83 12.01
N LEU A 7 -10.94 10.50 11.88
CA LEU A 7 -12.10 9.63 11.87
C LEU A 7 -12.47 9.20 13.30
N ILE A 8 -11.49 8.70 14.05
CA ILE A 8 -11.69 8.22 15.41
C ILE A 8 -11.92 9.40 16.37
N GLU A 9 -11.20 10.50 16.19
CA GLU A 9 -11.39 11.72 17.00
C GLU A 9 -12.83 12.24 16.92
N VAL A 10 -13.42 12.26 15.71
CA VAL A 10 -14.80 12.70 15.49
C VAL A 10 -15.78 11.73 16.12
N GLN A 11 -15.59 10.42 15.94
CA GLN A 11 -16.45 9.40 16.55
C GLN A 11 -16.40 9.44 18.08
N LEU A 12 -15.22 9.65 18.68
CA LEU A 12 -15.09 9.80 20.13
C LEU A 12 -15.82 11.04 20.63
N ARG A 13 -15.70 12.18 19.95
CA ARG A 13 -16.45 13.40 20.30
C ARG A 13 -17.95 13.17 20.19
N GLU A 14 -18.42 12.60 19.09
CA GLU A 14 -19.85 12.33 18.86
C GLU A 14 -20.47 11.47 19.98
N ASN A 15 -19.73 10.46 20.47
CA ASN A 15 -20.25 9.55 21.49
C ASN A 15 -20.11 10.08 22.93
N LEU A 16 -19.12 10.93 23.21
CA LEU A 16 -18.83 11.39 24.57
C LEU A 16 -19.38 12.78 24.86
N TYR A 17 -19.40 13.67 23.86
CA TYR A 17 -19.82 15.05 24.03
C TYR A 17 -21.36 15.11 23.97
N GLY A 18 -21.97 15.82 24.93
CA GLY A 18 -23.41 15.72 25.19
C GLY A 18 -23.76 14.78 26.36
N THR A 19 -22.79 14.04 26.89
CA THR A 19 -22.93 13.31 28.15
C THR A 19 -22.40 14.14 29.33
N ALA A 20 -22.56 13.62 30.56
CA ALA A 20 -21.95 14.22 31.76
C ALA A 20 -20.41 14.18 31.75
N THR A 21 -19.79 13.32 30.94
CA THR A 21 -18.34 13.17 30.84
C THR A 21 -17.87 13.64 29.48
N GLN A 22 -17.29 14.83 29.42
CA GLN A 22 -16.78 15.43 28.18
C GLN A 22 -15.27 15.62 28.29
N PRO A 23 -14.48 14.54 28.12
CA PRO A 23 -13.04 14.63 28.28
C PRO A 23 -12.43 15.46 27.14
N VAL A 24 -11.29 16.09 27.39
CA VAL A 24 -10.55 16.73 26.29
C VAL A 24 -9.98 15.65 25.37
N ILE A 25 -10.41 15.67 24.10
CA ILE A 25 -9.91 14.76 23.07
C ILE A 25 -8.85 15.47 22.24
N VAL A 26 -7.61 14.95 22.35
CA VAL A 26 -6.43 15.39 21.62
C VAL A 26 -6.14 14.44 20.46
N GLY A 27 -5.91 15.00 19.28
CA GLY A 27 -5.64 14.22 18.07
C GLY A 27 -4.94 15.06 17.02
N LYS A 28 -5.67 15.50 16.00
CA LYS A 28 -5.12 16.43 15.00
C LYS A 28 -4.86 17.81 15.57
N LYS A 29 -5.61 18.18 16.60
CA LYS A 29 -5.39 19.40 17.39
C LYS A 29 -5.07 19.08 18.84
N ASP A 30 -4.31 19.96 19.47
CA ASP A 30 -4.02 19.91 20.91
C ASP A 30 -5.12 20.59 21.76
N GLU A 31 -4.91 20.70 23.08
CA GLU A 31 -5.84 21.38 24.00
C GLU A 31 -6.14 22.83 23.61
N ARG A 32 -5.21 23.48 22.93
CA ARG A 32 -5.26 24.92 22.60
C ARG A 32 -5.91 25.14 21.23
N GLY A 33 -6.19 24.06 20.50
CA GLY A 33 -6.70 24.09 19.13
C GLY A 33 -5.60 24.22 18.08
N ASP A 34 -4.33 24.18 18.48
CA ASP A 34 -3.18 24.22 17.58
C ASP A 34 -3.00 22.86 16.90
N GLY A 35 -2.47 22.86 15.68
CA GLY A 35 -2.25 21.62 14.92
C GLY A 35 -1.17 20.75 15.58
N LEU A 36 -1.54 19.55 16.00
CA LEU A 36 -0.62 18.58 16.62
C LEU A 36 -0.10 17.56 15.61
N PHE A 37 -0.99 17.02 14.77
CA PHE A 37 -0.62 16.05 13.72
C PHE A 37 -1.27 16.45 12.39
N PRO A 38 -0.54 16.32 11.26
CA PRO A 38 -1.12 16.62 9.96
C PRO A 38 -2.31 15.70 9.64
N ALA A 39 -3.31 16.27 8.96
CA ALA A 39 -4.48 15.52 8.48
C ALA A 39 -4.25 14.83 7.12
N LYS A 40 -3.06 14.99 6.54
CA LYS A 40 -2.66 14.51 5.21
C LYS A 40 -1.24 13.95 5.26
N GLY A 41 -0.93 13.07 4.31
CA GLY A 41 0.36 12.38 4.27
C GLY A 41 0.41 11.20 5.24
N ALA A 42 1.63 10.74 5.51
CA ALA A 42 1.93 9.76 6.55
C ALA A 42 2.54 10.50 7.76
N LEU A 43 2.23 10.05 8.97
CA LEU A 43 2.86 10.55 10.18
C LEU A 43 4.25 9.95 10.34
N ASP A 44 5.22 10.81 10.68
CA ASP A 44 6.55 10.37 11.07
C ASP A 44 6.50 9.79 12.50
N PRO A 45 6.98 8.55 12.73
CA PRO A 45 7.03 7.96 14.06
C PRO A 45 7.78 8.79 15.11
N ASN A 46 8.80 9.55 14.72
CA ASN A 46 9.53 10.43 15.63
C ASN A 46 8.69 11.64 16.03
N ASP A 47 7.92 12.22 15.11
CA ASP A 47 6.99 13.31 15.43
C ASP A 47 5.91 12.83 16.41
N ILE A 48 5.39 11.62 16.20
CA ILE A 48 4.48 10.95 17.14
C ILE A 48 5.14 10.81 18.51
N ALA A 49 6.37 10.28 18.56
CA ALA A 49 7.09 10.05 19.81
C ALA A 49 7.39 11.37 20.56
N ILE A 50 7.78 12.43 19.85
CA ILE A 50 8.00 13.77 20.42
C ILE A 50 6.69 14.30 21.00
N ALA A 51 5.60 14.31 20.22
CA ALA A 51 4.31 14.83 20.64
C ALA A 51 3.75 14.07 21.88
N LEU A 52 3.88 12.75 21.90
CA LEU A 52 3.48 11.94 23.05
C LEU A 52 4.40 12.16 24.26
N GLY A 53 5.72 12.22 24.06
CA GLY A 53 6.68 12.42 25.14
C GLY A 53 6.51 13.77 25.83
N GLU A 54 6.39 14.86 25.08
CA GLU A 54 6.14 16.21 25.63
C GLU A 54 4.83 16.30 26.40
N ARG A 55 3.82 15.57 25.93
CA ARG A 55 2.54 15.46 26.61
C ARG A 55 2.63 14.68 27.91
N ILE A 56 3.34 13.56 27.93
CA ILE A 56 3.56 12.77 29.16
C ILE A 56 4.28 13.64 30.20
N LEU A 57 5.35 14.33 29.80
CA LEU A 57 6.10 15.22 30.69
C LEU A 57 5.23 16.34 31.28
N ARG A 58 4.31 16.90 30.48
CA ARG A 58 3.40 17.96 30.91
C ARG A 58 2.27 17.47 31.81
N THR A 59 1.66 16.33 31.49
CA THR A 59 0.41 15.88 32.12
C THR A 59 0.62 14.92 33.27
N ILE A 60 1.61 14.03 33.17
CA ILE A 60 1.89 13.00 34.19
C ILE A 60 2.96 13.48 35.16
N GLY A 61 4.01 14.13 34.66
CA GLY A 61 5.07 14.70 35.47
C GLY A 61 6.48 14.54 34.87
N PRO A 62 7.51 15.12 35.50
CA PRO A 62 8.87 15.10 35.00
C PRO A 62 9.45 13.68 34.96
N SER A 63 10.19 13.39 33.91
CA SER A 63 10.95 12.15 33.74
C SER A 63 12.21 12.45 32.93
N ASP A 64 13.38 12.30 33.55
CA ASP A 64 14.66 12.58 32.89
C ASP A 64 14.89 11.69 31.67
N GLU A 65 14.44 10.43 31.75
CA GLU A 65 14.53 9.48 30.64
C GLU A 65 13.71 9.93 29.43
N ILE A 66 12.44 10.29 29.65
CA ILE A 66 11.55 10.74 28.57
C ILE A 66 12.05 12.07 28.01
N ALA A 67 12.45 13.01 28.87
CA ALA A 67 12.98 14.30 28.46
C ALA A 67 14.24 14.14 27.57
N ALA A 68 15.17 13.27 27.97
CA ALA A 68 16.37 13.00 27.18
C ALA A 68 16.06 12.38 25.82
N ARG A 69 15.10 11.43 25.76
CA ARG A 69 14.67 10.81 24.49
C ARG A 69 14.00 11.82 23.57
N VAL A 70 13.10 12.65 24.09
CA VAL A 70 12.43 13.71 23.32
C VAL A 70 13.44 14.72 22.77
N ALA A 71 14.38 15.19 23.59
CA ALA A 71 15.42 16.13 23.16
C ALA A 71 16.27 15.55 22.02
N LYS A 72 16.68 14.28 22.15
CA LYS A 72 17.43 13.57 21.11
C LYS A 72 16.65 13.44 19.80
N LEU A 73 15.37 13.09 19.86
CA LEU A 73 14.52 13.00 18.67
C LEU A 73 14.31 14.37 18.00
N ARG A 74 14.12 15.44 18.78
CA ARG A 74 14.05 16.81 18.24
C ARG A 74 15.34 17.21 17.52
N GLN A 75 16.49 16.86 18.09
CA GLN A 75 17.78 17.10 17.44
C GLN A 75 17.87 16.37 16.09
N PHE A 76 17.48 15.10 16.04
CA PHE A 76 17.49 14.34 14.79
C PHE A 76 16.51 14.88 13.74
N GLN A 77 15.30 15.30 14.15
CA GLN A 77 14.35 15.93 13.24
C GLN A 77 14.87 17.26 12.69
N ALA A 78 15.51 18.08 13.53
CA ALA A 78 16.15 19.32 13.07
C ALA A 78 17.28 19.05 12.05
N MET A 79 18.14 18.06 12.33
CA MET A 79 19.19 17.65 11.39
C MET A 79 18.63 17.13 10.07
N LEU A 80 17.53 16.37 10.11
CA LEU A 80 16.87 15.87 8.91
C LEU A 80 16.26 17.02 8.09
N ALA A 81 15.64 18.01 8.73
CA ALA A 81 15.07 19.17 8.07
C ALA A 81 16.11 20.03 7.35
N ASP A 82 17.35 20.07 7.86
CA ASP A 82 18.48 20.76 7.23
C ASP A 82 19.17 19.92 6.13
N THR A 83 18.77 18.67 5.93
CA THR A 83 19.35 17.80 4.91
C THR A 83 18.74 18.08 3.54
N SER A 84 19.59 18.26 2.53
CA SER A 84 19.16 18.33 1.13
C SER A 84 19.25 16.96 0.45
N ASP A 85 18.18 16.53 -0.21
CA ASP A 85 18.22 15.34 -1.06
C ASP A 85 19.18 15.54 -2.24
N ILE A 86 20.29 14.78 -2.24
CA ILE A 86 21.33 14.85 -3.27
C ILE A 86 20.89 14.10 -4.55
N ALA A 87 20.02 13.10 -4.40
CA ALA A 87 19.45 12.35 -5.51
C ALA A 87 18.16 11.64 -5.08
N SER A 88 17.15 11.66 -5.96
CA SER A 88 15.98 10.79 -5.80
C SER A 88 16.32 9.38 -6.26
N ARG A 89 16.09 8.39 -5.40
CA ARG A 89 16.25 6.97 -5.73
C ARG A 89 14.91 6.38 -6.13
N THR A 90 14.76 6.08 -7.41
CA THR A 90 13.59 5.35 -7.90
C THR A 90 13.56 3.95 -7.27
N PRO A 91 12.44 3.51 -6.68
CA PRO A 91 12.28 2.16 -6.17
C PRO A 91 12.50 1.13 -7.29
N PHE A 92 13.30 0.09 -7.01
CA PHE A 92 13.64 -0.97 -7.95
C PHE A 92 13.49 -2.35 -7.31
N PHE A 93 13.40 -3.39 -8.15
CA PHE A 93 13.43 -4.77 -7.69
C PHE A 93 14.77 -5.10 -7.04
N CYS A 94 14.74 -6.00 -6.05
CA CYS A 94 15.94 -6.56 -5.46
C CYS A 94 16.84 -7.20 -6.53
N SER A 95 18.14 -7.19 -6.29
CA SER A 95 19.11 -7.92 -7.13
C SER A 95 18.74 -9.41 -7.15
N GLY A 96 18.63 -9.99 -8.35
CA GLY A 96 18.22 -11.39 -8.54
C GLY A 96 16.71 -11.65 -8.44
N CYS A 97 15.88 -10.63 -8.22
CA CYS A 97 14.43 -10.82 -8.16
C CYS A 97 13.89 -11.32 -9.51
N PRO A 98 13.09 -12.41 -9.55
CA PRO A 98 12.55 -12.97 -10.80
C PRO A 98 11.60 -12.00 -11.52
N HIS A 99 11.04 -11.01 -10.81
CA HIS A 99 10.25 -9.94 -11.40
C HIS A 99 11.00 -9.14 -12.47
N ASN A 100 12.34 -9.13 -12.47
CA ASN A 100 13.13 -8.46 -13.52
C ASN A 100 12.88 -9.02 -14.93
N SER A 101 12.59 -10.32 -15.05
CA SER A 101 12.19 -10.95 -16.30
C SER A 101 10.68 -11.10 -16.39
N SER A 102 10.02 -11.48 -15.29
CA SER A 102 8.60 -11.82 -15.32
C SER A 102 7.67 -10.63 -15.50
N THR A 103 8.10 -9.37 -15.35
CA THR A 103 7.26 -8.20 -15.68
C THR A 103 7.41 -7.71 -17.12
N LYS A 104 8.38 -8.22 -17.89
CA LYS A 104 8.50 -7.91 -19.32
C LYS A 104 7.31 -8.46 -20.10
N VAL A 105 6.88 -7.74 -21.13
CA VAL A 105 5.82 -8.15 -22.06
C VAL A 105 6.36 -8.21 -23.49
N PRO A 106 5.74 -8.96 -24.40
CA PRO A 106 6.11 -8.97 -25.81
C PRO A 106 6.07 -7.56 -26.42
N ASP A 107 6.89 -7.33 -27.45
CA ASP A 107 6.92 -6.05 -28.15
C ASP A 107 5.54 -5.66 -28.69
N GLY A 108 5.19 -4.38 -28.55
CA GLY A 108 3.87 -3.84 -28.90
C GLY A 108 2.75 -4.14 -27.89
N SER A 109 3.00 -4.97 -26.87
CA SER A 109 2.04 -5.23 -25.79
C SER A 109 2.17 -4.23 -24.65
N LEU A 110 1.10 -4.06 -23.87
CA LEU A 110 1.11 -3.29 -22.63
C LEU A 110 0.71 -4.15 -21.44
N ALA A 111 1.35 -3.92 -20.31
CA ALA A 111 0.92 -4.42 -19.01
C ALA A 111 0.23 -3.32 -18.19
N ALA A 112 -0.65 -3.71 -17.27
CA ALA A 112 -1.09 -2.87 -16.16
C ALA A 112 -0.53 -3.42 -14.84
N ALA A 113 -0.36 -2.52 -13.86
CA ALA A 113 0.15 -2.87 -12.54
C ALA A 113 -0.97 -3.05 -11.51
N GLY A 114 -0.70 -3.90 -10.52
CA GLY A 114 -1.43 -3.97 -9.25
C GLY A 114 -0.59 -3.43 -8.09
N ILE A 115 -1.07 -3.56 -6.86
CA ILE A 115 -0.28 -3.22 -5.67
C ILE A 115 0.55 -4.43 -5.24
N GLY A 116 1.86 -4.26 -5.13
CA GLY A 116 2.84 -5.30 -4.80
C GLY A 116 4.20 -4.99 -5.44
N CYS A 117 5.24 -5.79 -5.20
CA CYS A 117 6.60 -5.53 -5.74
C CYS A 117 6.57 -5.15 -7.22
N HIS A 118 5.84 -5.90 -8.04
CA HIS A 118 5.65 -5.68 -9.47
C HIS A 118 5.13 -4.28 -9.87
N PHE A 119 4.59 -3.49 -8.94
CA PHE A 119 4.17 -2.11 -9.16
C PHE A 119 5.34 -1.24 -9.66
N MET A 120 6.56 -1.57 -9.18
CA MET A 120 7.78 -0.90 -9.60
C MET A 120 8.06 -0.99 -11.11
N ALA A 121 7.43 -1.93 -11.83
CA ALA A 121 7.53 -2.03 -13.28
C ALA A 121 7.07 -0.75 -14.02
N LEU A 122 6.21 0.07 -13.39
CA LEU A 122 5.81 1.39 -13.90
C LEU A 122 7.00 2.33 -14.14
N TRP A 123 8.11 2.16 -13.41
CA TRP A 123 9.29 3.03 -13.49
C TRP A 123 10.47 2.39 -14.25
N MET A 124 10.28 1.22 -14.85
CA MET A 124 11.37 0.37 -15.36
C MET A 124 11.41 0.23 -16.88
N ASP A 125 10.69 1.08 -17.63
CA ASP A 125 10.56 0.96 -19.09
C ASP A 125 10.14 -0.46 -19.52
N ARG A 126 9.04 -0.94 -18.92
CA ARG A 126 8.50 -2.30 -19.12
C ARG A 126 7.16 -2.32 -19.84
N ASN A 127 6.83 -1.24 -20.56
CA ASN A 127 5.51 -1.07 -21.18
C ASN A 127 4.35 -1.33 -20.19
N THR A 128 4.59 -1.04 -18.91
CA THR A 128 3.60 -1.15 -17.84
C THR A 128 2.99 0.22 -17.62
N VAL A 129 1.66 0.32 -17.69
CA VAL A 129 0.92 1.59 -17.60
C VAL A 129 -0.29 1.46 -16.72
N GLY A 130 -0.57 2.52 -15.97
CA GLY A 130 -1.69 2.55 -15.04
C GLY A 130 -1.56 1.55 -13.90
N PHE A 131 -2.41 1.73 -12.89
CA PHE A 131 -2.50 0.82 -11.77
C PHE A 131 -3.89 0.91 -11.15
N THR A 132 -4.16 -0.03 -10.26
CA THR A 132 -5.40 -0.12 -9.50
C THR A 132 -5.10 -0.54 -8.08
N ALA A 133 -6.12 -0.50 -7.22
CA ALA A 133 -6.01 -0.99 -5.85
C ALA A 133 -5.85 -2.51 -5.82
N MET A 134 -5.31 -3.03 -4.72
CA MET A 134 -5.18 -4.47 -4.47
C MET A 134 -6.54 -5.18 -4.58
N GLY A 135 -6.63 -6.21 -5.42
CA GLY A 135 -7.85 -6.93 -5.75
C GLY A 135 -8.67 -6.32 -6.90
N GLY A 136 -8.27 -5.16 -7.41
CA GLY A 136 -8.87 -4.52 -8.57
C GLY A 136 -8.13 -4.79 -9.88
N GLU A 137 -7.04 -5.56 -9.84
CA GLU A 137 -6.16 -5.84 -10.98
C GLU A 137 -6.95 -6.33 -12.19
N GLY A 138 -6.91 -5.57 -13.29
CA GLY A 138 -7.59 -5.92 -14.54
C GLY A 138 -8.96 -5.27 -14.71
N ALA A 139 -9.61 -4.81 -13.63
CA ALA A 139 -10.89 -4.12 -13.70
C ALA A 139 -10.83 -2.82 -14.51
N GLN A 140 -9.68 -2.12 -14.47
CA GLN A 140 -9.47 -0.95 -15.32
C GLN A 140 -9.53 -1.30 -16.82
N TRP A 141 -9.08 -2.50 -17.20
CA TRP A 141 -9.20 -2.95 -18.59
C TRP A 141 -10.63 -3.30 -18.96
N VAL A 142 -11.34 -4.02 -18.08
CA VAL A 142 -12.75 -4.37 -18.31
C VAL A 142 -13.57 -3.13 -18.66
N GLY A 143 -13.37 -2.02 -17.94
CA GLY A 143 -14.06 -0.76 -18.24
C GLY A 143 -13.54 -0.02 -19.49
N GLN A 144 -12.25 -0.17 -19.83
CA GLN A 144 -11.62 0.54 -20.96
C GLN A 144 -11.75 -0.18 -22.30
N ALA A 145 -11.78 -1.51 -22.30
CA ALA A 145 -11.71 -2.35 -23.49
C ALA A 145 -12.75 -1.99 -24.56
N PRO A 146 -14.04 -1.73 -24.23
CA PRO A 146 -15.06 -1.39 -25.24
C PRO A 146 -14.81 -0.07 -25.98
N PHE A 147 -13.94 0.79 -25.44
CA PHE A 147 -13.62 2.11 -25.99
C PHE A 147 -12.18 2.21 -26.48
N SER A 148 -11.42 1.13 -26.44
CA SER A 148 -10.01 1.10 -26.85
C SER A 148 -9.87 0.63 -28.29
N LYS A 149 -8.85 1.14 -29.00
CA LYS A 149 -8.38 0.56 -30.27
C LYS A 149 -7.41 -0.60 -30.06
N ARG A 150 -7.07 -0.90 -28.80
CA ARG A 150 -6.21 -2.01 -28.42
C ARG A 150 -7.10 -3.15 -27.99
N ASP A 151 -6.74 -4.36 -28.39
CA ASP A 151 -7.61 -5.51 -28.15
C ASP A 151 -7.23 -6.30 -26.90
N HIS A 152 -5.99 -6.18 -26.42
CA HIS A 152 -5.45 -7.04 -25.36
C HIS A 152 -4.49 -6.29 -24.42
N ILE A 153 -4.46 -6.71 -23.16
CA ILE A 153 -3.49 -6.27 -22.16
C ILE A 153 -2.95 -7.44 -21.34
N PHE A 154 -1.74 -7.28 -20.82
CA PHE A 154 -1.26 -8.07 -19.70
C PHE A 154 -1.63 -7.39 -18.37
N GLN A 155 -1.94 -8.15 -17.33
CA GLN A 155 -2.14 -7.64 -15.98
C GLN A 155 -1.17 -8.34 -15.04
N ASN A 156 -0.25 -7.58 -14.45
CA ASN A 156 0.61 -8.09 -13.39
C ASN A 156 -0.23 -8.20 -12.10
N LEU A 157 -0.17 -9.36 -11.44
CA LEU A 157 -0.88 -9.65 -10.20
C LEU A 157 0.05 -10.46 -9.27
N GLY A 158 0.31 -9.99 -8.06
CA GLY A 158 1.08 -10.75 -7.07
C GLY A 158 0.29 -11.94 -6.51
N ASP A 159 0.98 -12.99 -6.08
CA ASP A 159 0.42 -14.17 -5.39
C ASP A 159 -0.31 -13.82 -4.08
N GLY A 160 0.25 -12.93 -3.26
CA GLY A 160 -0.42 -12.44 -2.05
C GLY A 160 -1.74 -11.75 -2.37
N THR A 161 -1.76 -10.91 -3.41
CA THR A 161 -3.00 -10.27 -3.87
C THR A 161 -3.96 -11.31 -4.44
N TYR A 162 -3.50 -12.24 -5.27
CA TYR A 162 -4.32 -13.32 -5.84
C TYR A 162 -5.09 -14.06 -4.74
N ASN A 163 -4.38 -14.46 -3.68
CA ASN A 163 -4.96 -15.19 -2.56
C ASN A 163 -5.95 -14.36 -1.75
N HIS A 164 -5.63 -13.09 -1.48
CA HIS A 164 -6.47 -12.24 -0.64
C HIS A 164 -7.75 -11.77 -1.36
N SER A 165 -7.62 -11.25 -2.59
CA SER A 165 -8.75 -10.62 -3.29
C SER A 165 -8.68 -10.66 -4.83
N GLY A 166 -7.51 -10.95 -5.41
CA GLY A 166 -7.28 -10.91 -6.85
C GLY A 166 -7.98 -12.01 -7.64
N ALA A 167 -8.32 -13.14 -7.02
CA ALA A 167 -9.14 -14.17 -7.65
C ALA A 167 -10.51 -13.63 -8.12
N LEU A 168 -11.12 -12.70 -7.37
CA LEU A 168 -12.38 -12.06 -7.75
C LEU A 168 -12.22 -11.17 -8.99
N ALA A 169 -11.06 -10.55 -9.20
CA ALA A 169 -10.79 -9.74 -10.38
C ALA A 169 -10.69 -10.59 -11.65
N ILE A 170 -10.11 -11.79 -11.54
CA ILE A 170 -10.07 -12.78 -12.65
C ILE A 170 -11.50 -13.23 -13.00
N ARG A 171 -12.32 -13.55 -11.99
CA ARG A 171 -13.75 -13.87 -12.21
C ARG A 171 -14.50 -12.75 -12.89
N PHE A 172 -14.24 -11.51 -12.50
CA PHE A 172 -14.87 -10.35 -13.12
C PHE A 172 -14.49 -10.25 -14.60
N ALA A 173 -13.20 -10.34 -14.93
CA ALA A 173 -12.74 -10.33 -16.32
C ALA A 173 -13.37 -11.45 -17.16
N LEU A 174 -13.43 -12.68 -16.63
CA LEU A 174 -14.09 -13.82 -17.26
C LEU A 174 -15.58 -13.55 -17.52
N SER A 175 -16.31 -13.02 -16.53
CA SER A 175 -17.75 -12.74 -16.67
C SER A 175 -18.07 -11.69 -17.73
N THR A 176 -17.09 -10.88 -18.09
CA THR A 176 -17.21 -9.81 -19.10
C THR A 176 -16.60 -10.17 -20.45
N ASP A 177 -16.04 -11.38 -20.59
CA ASP A 177 -15.27 -11.80 -21.77
C ASP A 177 -14.15 -10.81 -22.15
N ALA A 178 -13.54 -10.18 -21.15
CA ALA A 178 -12.49 -9.19 -21.38
C ALA A 178 -11.23 -9.89 -21.88
N ASN A 179 -10.71 -9.46 -23.04
CA ASN A 179 -9.48 -10.03 -23.61
C ASN A 179 -8.24 -9.53 -22.83
N ILE A 180 -7.82 -10.31 -21.83
CA ILE A 180 -6.74 -9.98 -20.90
C ILE A 180 -5.92 -11.21 -20.54
N THR A 181 -4.62 -11.03 -20.34
CA THR A 181 -3.75 -12.07 -19.78
C THR A 181 -3.26 -11.67 -18.39
N TYR A 182 -3.68 -12.42 -17.38
CA TYR A 182 -3.14 -12.27 -16.03
C TYR A 182 -1.79 -12.96 -15.92
N LYS A 183 -0.81 -12.24 -15.39
CA LYS A 183 0.50 -12.76 -15.00
C LYS A 183 0.52 -12.80 -13.48
N ILE A 184 0.26 -13.97 -12.93
CA ILE A 184 0.32 -14.20 -11.48
C ILE A 184 1.79 -14.41 -11.11
N LEU A 185 2.37 -13.42 -10.45
CA LEU A 185 3.79 -13.35 -10.15
C LEU A 185 4.03 -13.89 -8.73
N TYR A 186 4.46 -15.14 -8.68
CA TYR A 186 4.67 -15.88 -7.44
C TYR A 186 6.07 -15.63 -6.87
N ASN A 187 6.16 -15.33 -5.58
CA ASN A 187 7.41 -15.18 -4.85
C ASN A 187 7.34 -15.67 -3.39
N ASP A 188 6.25 -16.38 -3.02
CA ASP A 188 6.04 -17.01 -1.71
C ASP A 188 6.00 -16.02 -0.54
N ALA A 189 5.79 -14.73 -0.83
CA ALA A 189 5.77 -13.69 0.21
C ALA A 189 5.00 -12.43 -0.22
N VAL A 190 4.32 -11.80 0.74
CA VAL A 190 3.84 -10.41 0.59
C VAL A 190 5.04 -9.47 0.77
N ALA A 191 5.92 -9.47 -0.23
CA ALA A 191 7.28 -8.96 -0.09
C ALA A 191 7.34 -7.43 0.10
N MET A 192 6.48 -6.67 -0.58
CA MET A 192 6.49 -5.20 -0.51
C MET A 192 6.17 -4.65 0.88
N THR A 193 5.42 -5.40 1.69
CA THR A 193 4.99 -4.98 3.04
C THR A 193 5.92 -5.47 4.15
N GLY A 194 7.06 -6.05 3.82
CA GLY A 194 8.03 -6.56 4.79
C GLY A 194 8.16 -8.07 4.85
N GLY A 195 7.64 -8.80 3.85
CA GLY A 195 7.91 -10.24 3.70
C GLY A 195 7.03 -11.13 4.58
N GLN A 196 5.78 -10.73 4.81
CA GLN A 196 4.79 -11.58 5.45
C GLN A 196 4.58 -12.85 4.60
N PRO A 197 4.36 -14.03 5.20
CA PRO A 197 3.91 -15.18 4.44
C PRO A 197 2.55 -14.86 3.82
N HIS A 198 2.30 -15.32 2.58
CA HIS A 198 0.92 -15.32 2.10
C HIS A 198 0.13 -16.40 2.85
N GLU A 199 -1.13 -16.11 3.20
CA GLU A 199 -1.96 -17.05 3.95
C GLU A 199 -2.27 -18.32 3.13
N GLY A 200 -2.57 -19.44 3.80
CA GLY A 200 -3.11 -20.64 3.14
C GLY A 200 -2.12 -21.51 2.36
N GLY A 201 -0.82 -21.18 2.33
CA GLY A 201 0.21 -22.07 1.78
C GLY A 201 0.06 -22.39 0.28
N LEU A 202 -0.46 -21.43 -0.51
CA LEU A 202 -0.54 -21.58 -1.96
C LEU A 202 0.80 -21.94 -2.59
N THR A 203 0.75 -22.92 -3.47
CA THR A 203 1.81 -23.25 -4.42
C THR A 203 1.40 -22.80 -5.82
N VAL A 204 2.36 -22.74 -6.74
CA VAL A 204 2.09 -22.47 -8.16
C VAL A 204 1.10 -23.47 -8.76
N ASP A 205 1.17 -24.76 -8.39
CA ASP A 205 0.23 -25.78 -8.89
C ASP A 205 -1.20 -25.57 -8.35
N MET A 206 -1.34 -25.13 -7.09
CA MET A 206 -2.63 -24.80 -6.50
C MET A 206 -3.25 -23.59 -7.20
N ILE A 207 -2.47 -22.52 -7.44
CA ILE A 207 -2.91 -21.35 -8.21
C ILE A 207 -3.44 -21.79 -9.58
N ALA A 208 -2.65 -22.58 -10.33
CA ALA A 208 -3.03 -23.02 -11.66
C ALA A 208 -4.33 -23.85 -11.67
N ARG A 209 -4.52 -24.73 -10.68
CA ARG A 209 -5.76 -25.51 -10.53
C ARG A 209 -6.96 -24.64 -10.16
N GLN A 210 -6.78 -23.67 -9.27
CA GLN A 210 -7.85 -22.72 -8.93
C GLN A 210 -8.26 -21.89 -10.14
N VAL A 211 -7.29 -21.28 -10.84
CA VAL A 211 -7.53 -20.52 -12.08
C VAL A 211 -8.21 -21.39 -13.16
N ARG A 212 -7.84 -22.66 -13.29
CA ARG A 212 -8.53 -23.62 -14.16
C ARG A 212 -9.98 -23.82 -13.74
N ALA A 213 -10.24 -23.98 -12.43
CA ALA A 213 -11.58 -24.17 -11.90
C ALA A 213 -12.48 -22.94 -12.08
N GLU A 214 -11.91 -21.73 -12.16
CA GLU A 214 -12.63 -20.52 -12.55
C GLU A 214 -13.10 -20.51 -14.02
N GLY A 215 -12.55 -21.40 -14.85
CA GLY A 215 -12.91 -21.50 -16.28
C GLY A 215 -11.83 -20.99 -17.24
N VAL A 216 -10.63 -20.65 -16.77
CA VAL A 216 -9.54 -20.25 -17.67
C VAL A 216 -8.99 -21.46 -18.44
N GLU A 217 -9.12 -21.44 -19.76
CA GLU A 217 -8.71 -22.55 -20.62
C GLU A 217 -7.20 -22.60 -20.89
N ARG A 218 -6.58 -21.44 -21.10
CA ARG A 218 -5.15 -21.32 -21.42
C ARG A 218 -4.38 -20.85 -20.19
N ILE A 219 -3.52 -21.73 -19.68
CA ILE A 219 -2.62 -21.47 -18.54
C ILE A 219 -1.21 -21.88 -18.97
N ALA A 220 -0.22 -21.03 -18.71
CA ALA A 220 1.20 -21.30 -18.93
C ALA A 220 1.95 -21.08 -17.60
N ILE A 221 2.90 -21.96 -17.29
CA ILE A 221 3.72 -21.95 -16.06
C ILE A 221 5.19 -21.90 -16.48
#